data_AF-A0A1M6NQ72-F1
#
_entry.id   AF-A0A1M6NQ72-F1
#
_cell.length_a   1.000
_cell.length_b   1.000
_cell.length_c   1.000
_cell.angle_alpha   90.00
_cell.angle_beta   90.00
_cell.angle_gamma   90.00
#
_symmetry.space_group_name_H-M   'P 1'
#
loop_
_entity.id
_entity.type
_entity.pdbx_description
1 polymer ?
#
loop_
_entity_poly.entity_id
_entity_poly.type
_entity_poly.pdbx_seq_one_letter_code
_entity_poly.pdbx_strand_id
1 'polypeptide(L)'
;MSNIISIEKIKERLIMLKRQQEMMISKYADLYDILIQKDHILRKIKELVDFSFVIEEVEKNYNLTHGRGAKDPIRLFKYLILKDMNEL
;
A
#
# COMPACT_ATOMS: atom_id res chain seq x y z
N MET A 1 -19.43 -9.85 26.43
CA MET A 1 -19.87 -8.71 25.59
C MET A 1 -18.81 -7.63 25.46
N SER A 2 -18.04 -7.33 26.52
CA SER A 2 -16.91 -6.37 26.49
C SER A 2 -15.80 -6.68 25.47
N ASN A 3 -15.47 -7.95 25.23
CA ASN A 3 -14.41 -8.31 24.26
C ASN A 3 -14.81 -8.12 22.77
N ILE A 4 -16.09 -8.20 22.43
CA ILE A 4 -16.56 -8.09 21.04
C ILE A 4 -16.52 -6.62 20.59
N ILE A 5 -16.92 -5.71 21.47
CA ILE A 5 -16.90 -4.25 21.27
C ILE A 5 -15.48 -3.74 21.00
N SER A 6 -14.46 -4.36 21.61
CA SER A 6 -13.05 -3.99 21.39
C SER A 6 -12.53 -4.43 20.02
N ILE A 7 -13.02 -5.55 19.49
CA ILE A 7 -12.65 -6.08 18.16
C ILE A 7 -13.35 -5.28 17.05
N GLU A 8 -14.61 -4.92 17.24
CA GLU A 8 -15.35 -4.06 16.31
C GLU A 8 -14.77 -2.65 16.24
N LYS A 9 -14.39 -2.05 17.38
CA LYS A 9 -13.63 -0.78 17.41
C LYS A 9 -12.27 -0.84 16.70
N ILE A 10 -11.58 -1.99 16.74
CA ILE A 10 -10.33 -2.20 15.99
C ILE A 10 -10.60 -2.32 14.48
N LYS A 11 -11.70 -2.98 14.07
CA LYS A 11 -12.13 -3.04 12.67
C LYS A 11 -12.54 -1.67 12.12
N GLU A 12 -13.20 -0.83 12.93
CA GLU A 12 -13.57 0.54 12.56
C GLU A 12 -12.37 1.49 12.50
N ARG A 13 -11.32 1.26 13.30
CA ARG A 13 -10.06 2.03 13.27
C ARG A 13 -9.31 2.00 11.93
N LEU A 14 -9.67 1.09 11.02
CA LEU A 14 -8.98 0.86 9.74
C LEU A 14 -9.80 1.25 8.51
N ILE A 15 -10.91 1.99 8.65
CA ILE A 15 -11.68 2.47 7.49
C ILE A 15 -10.82 3.43 6.64
N MET A 16 -9.95 4.22 7.28
CA MET A 16 -9.10 5.22 6.64
C MET A 16 -7.78 4.67 6.10
N LEU A 17 -7.17 3.68 6.75
CA LEU A 17 -5.88 3.10 6.35
C LEU A 17 -6.07 1.70 5.79
N LYS A 18 -6.81 1.60 4.70
CA LYS A 18 -7.03 0.33 4.04
C LYS A 18 -5.73 -0.15 3.41
N ARG A 19 -5.16 -1.23 3.94
CA ARG A 19 -4.06 -1.92 3.28
C ARG A 19 -4.54 -2.52 1.96
N GLN A 20 -3.70 -2.46 0.94
CA GLN A 20 -4.00 -3.11 -0.33
C GLN A 20 -4.12 -4.62 -0.12
N GLN A 21 -5.24 -5.16 -0.60
CA GLN A 21 -5.43 -6.61 -0.73
C GLN A 21 -4.42 -7.16 -1.74
N GLU A 22 -4.00 -8.41 -1.54
CA GLU A 22 -3.09 -9.11 -2.45
C GLU A 22 -3.57 -8.99 -3.90
N MET A 23 -2.63 -8.72 -4.81
CA MET A 23 -2.96 -8.65 -6.22
C MET A 23 -3.16 -10.07 -6.75
N MET A 24 -4.28 -10.29 -7.45
CA MET A 24 -4.47 -11.51 -8.23
C MET A 24 -3.42 -11.53 -9.34
N ILE A 25 -2.48 -12.46 -9.25
CA ILE A 25 -1.42 -12.60 -10.24
C ILE A 25 -1.96 -13.34 -11.47
N SER A 26 -1.54 -12.89 -12.64
CA SER A 26 -1.85 -13.57 -13.92
C SER A 26 -1.28 -14.99 -13.95
N LYS A 27 -1.89 -15.87 -14.75
CA LYS A 27 -1.38 -17.21 -15.07
C LYS A 27 0.04 -17.20 -15.66
N TYR A 28 0.48 -16.05 -16.18
CA TYR A 28 1.79 -15.86 -16.81
C TYR A 28 2.75 -15.05 -15.94
N ALA A 29 2.61 -15.12 -14.61
CA ALA A 29 3.46 -14.43 -13.64
C ALA A 29 4.96 -14.62 -13.93
N ASP A 30 5.34 -15.85 -14.29
CA ASP A 30 6.74 -16.25 -14.48
C ASP A 30 7.43 -15.52 -15.64
N LEU A 31 6.65 -15.01 -16.61
CA LEU A 31 7.20 -14.18 -17.69
C LEU A 31 7.83 -12.90 -17.15
N TYR A 32 7.36 -12.37 -16.01
CA TYR A 32 7.96 -11.20 -15.38
C TYR A 32 9.44 -11.42 -15.08
N ASP A 33 9.80 -12.60 -14.56
CA ASP A 33 11.17 -12.96 -14.21
C ASP A 33 12.07 -13.28 -15.38
N ILE A 34 11.49 -13.62 -16.53
CA ILE A 34 12.21 -13.86 -17.78
C ILE A 34 12.43 -12.54 -18.53
N LEU A 35 11.41 -11.69 -18.62
CA LEU A 35 11.41 -10.51 -19.49
C LEU A 35 12.05 -9.27 -18.84
N ILE A 36 11.88 -9.10 -17.53
CA ILE A 36 12.36 -7.90 -16.82
C ILE A 36 13.69 -8.21 -16.13
N GLN A 37 14.75 -7.52 -16.56
CA GLN A 37 16.09 -7.66 -15.99
C GLN A 37 16.08 -7.47 -14.47
N LYS A 38 16.89 -8.24 -13.74
CA LYS A 38 16.90 -8.24 -12.27
C LYS A 38 17.34 -6.90 -11.67
N ASP A 39 18.18 -6.15 -12.39
CA ASP A 39 18.69 -4.85 -11.99
C ASP A 39 17.78 -3.67 -12.36
N HIS A 40 16.61 -3.94 -12.97
CA HIS A 40 15.62 -2.95 -13.33
C HIS A 40 15.20 -2.10 -12.11
N ILE A 41 15.15 -0.78 -12.28
CA ILE A 41 14.95 0.17 -11.19
C ILE A 41 13.66 -0.11 -10.38
N LEU A 42 12.55 -0.43 -11.04
CA LEU A 42 11.29 -0.75 -10.34
C LEU A 42 11.36 -2.06 -9.53
N ARG A 43 12.21 -3.04 -9.92
CA ARG A 43 12.46 -4.24 -9.10
C ARG A 43 13.23 -3.85 -7.85
N LYS A 44 14.32 -3.09 -8.02
CA LYS A 44 15.12 -2.59 -6.89
C LYS A 44 14.28 -1.79 -5.91
N ILE A 45 13.43 -0.89 -6.39
CA ILE A 45 12.51 -0.12 -5.52
C ILE A 45 11.56 -1.07 -4.78
N LYS A 46 10.94 -2.03 -5.47
CA LYS A 46 10.02 -2.99 -4.85
C LYS A 46 10.70 -3.85 -3.79
N GLU A 47 11.94 -4.25 -4.00
CA GLU A 47 12.69 -5.22 -3.17
C GLU A 47 13.46 -4.56 -2.02
N LEU A 48 13.98 -3.34 -2.23
CA LEU A 48 14.90 -2.68 -1.30
C LEU A 48 14.22 -1.60 -0.43
N VAL A 49 13.07 -1.07 -0.86
CA VAL A 49 12.40 0.02 -0.14
C VAL A 49 11.30 -0.55 0.74
N ASP A 50 11.46 -0.37 2.05
CA ASP A 50 10.34 -0.52 2.98
C ASP A 50 9.47 0.75 2.94
N PHE A 51 8.20 0.60 2.57
CA PHE A 51 7.23 1.69 2.47
C PHE A 51 6.40 1.89 3.74
N SER A 52 6.72 1.19 4.84
CA SER A 52 6.07 1.34 6.15
C SER A 52 6.00 2.80 6.61
N PHE A 53 7.04 3.60 6.31
CA PHE A 53 7.11 5.03 6.66
C PHE A 53 5.93 5.86 6.12
N VAL A 54 5.33 5.47 4.99
CA VAL A 54 4.18 6.19 4.40
C VAL A 54 2.96 6.05 5.31
N ILE A 55 2.74 4.85 5.87
CA ILE A 55 1.62 4.61 6.79
C ILE A 55 1.86 5.37 8.09
N GLU A 56 3.08 5.32 8.63
CA GLU A 56 3.45 6.05 9.85
C GLU A 56 3.24 7.56 9.71
N GLU A 57 3.61 8.13 8.57
CA GLU A 57 3.45 9.56 8.31
C GLU A 57 1.97 9.95 8.19
N VAL A 58 1.16 9.14 7.51
CA VAL A 58 -0.29 9.41 7.42
C VAL A 58 -0.95 9.24 8.78
N GLU A 59 -0.61 8.22 9.57
CA GLU A 59 -1.16 8.01 10.92
C GLU A 59 -0.93 9.19 11.86
N LYS A 60 0.24 9.84 11.78
CA LYS A 60 0.57 11.01 12.59
C LYS A 60 -0.25 12.25 12.21
N ASN A 61 -0.58 12.40 10.93
CA ASN A 61 -1.19 13.61 10.40
C ASN A 61 -2.70 13.48 10.13
N TYR A 62 -3.28 12.28 10.24
CA TYR A 62 -4.68 12.01 9.91
C TYR A 62 -5.50 11.52 11.10
N ASN A 63 -6.79 11.88 11.11
CA ASN A 63 -7.72 11.34 12.09
C ASN A 63 -8.19 9.93 11.66
N LEU A 64 -7.97 8.95 12.53
CA LEU A 64 -8.31 7.53 12.24
C LEU A 64 -9.81 7.25 12.13
N THR A 65 -10.66 8.16 12.62
CA THR A 65 -12.10 7.91 12.84
C THR A 65 -13.02 8.85 12.05
N HIS A 66 -12.48 9.95 11.49
CA HIS A 66 -13.26 10.95 10.79
C HIS A 66 -12.74 11.14 9.36
N GLY A 67 -13.64 11.19 8.38
CA GLY A 67 -13.31 11.45 6.99
C GLY A 67 -13.91 10.42 6.02
N ARG A 68 -13.35 10.37 4.81
CA ARG A 68 -13.72 9.40 3.76
C ARG A 68 -12.67 8.30 3.73
N GLY A 69 -13.10 7.04 3.74
CA GLY A 69 -12.17 5.90 3.67
C GLY A 69 -11.19 6.03 2.51
N ALA A 70 -9.89 6.05 2.81
CA ALA A 70 -8.86 6.24 1.80
C ALA A 70 -8.53 4.92 1.09
N LYS A 71 -7.96 5.06 -0.11
CA LYS A 71 -7.21 3.97 -0.75
C LYS A 71 -5.88 3.81 -0.01
N ASP A 72 -5.26 2.64 -0.15
CA ASP A 72 -3.97 2.34 0.49
C ASP A 72 -2.96 3.48 0.25
N PRO A 73 -2.50 4.17 1.31
CA PRO A 73 -1.54 5.26 1.18
C PRO A 73 -0.25 4.82 0.48
N ILE A 74 0.22 3.59 0.72
CA ILE A 74 1.42 3.06 0.05
C ILE A 74 1.19 2.97 -1.46
N ARG A 75 -0.01 2.53 -1.89
CA ARG A 75 -0.37 2.46 -3.31
C ARG A 75 -0.37 3.86 -3.94
N LEU A 76 -0.99 4.83 -3.27
CA LEU A 76 -1.03 6.21 -3.77
C LEU A 76 0.38 6.80 -3.87
N PHE A 77 1.23 6.56 -2.88
CA PHE A 77 2.62 6.99 -2.91
C PHE A 77 3.42 6.37 -4.06
N LYS A 78 3.24 5.06 -4.32
CA LYS A 78 3.84 4.39 -5.48
C LYS A 78 3.38 4.99 -6.81
N TYR A 79 2.15 5.47 -6.92
CA TYR A 79 1.70 6.19 -8.12
C TYR A 79 2.42 7.52 -8.32
N LEU A 80 2.72 8.24 -7.24
CA LEU A 80 3.51 9.47 -7.33
C LEU A 80 4.94 9.18 -7.82
N ILE A 81 5.58 8.12 -7.30
CA ILE A 81 6.89 7.66 -7.79
C ILE A 81 6.82 7.34 -9.28
N LEU A 82 5.83 6.54 -9.71
CA LEU A 82 5.68 6.15 -11.10
C LEU A 82 5.40 7.35 -12.02
N LYS A 83 4.65 8.34 -11.54
CA LYS A 83 4.38 9.58 -12.28
C LYS A 83 5.67 10.37 -12.48
N ASP A 84 6.43 10.56 -11.40
CA ASP A 84 7.69 11.31 -11.41
C ASP A 84 8.73 10.67 -12.34
N MET A 85 8.86 9.34 -12.29
CA MET A 85 9.81 8.59 -13.11
C MET A 85 9.49 8.57 -14.61
N ASN A 86 8.25 8.82 -15.02
CA ASN A 86 7.80 8.54 -16.40
C ASN A 86 7.29 9.76 -17.19
N GLU A 87 7.51 11.00 -16.70
CA GLU A 87 7.04 12.25 -17.35
C GLU A 87 5.72 12.07 -18.14
N LEU A 88 4.65 11.66 -17.44
CA LEU A 88 3.28 11.69 -18.00
C LEU A 88 2.62 13.05 -17.77
#